data_AF-A0A383BU96-F1
#
_entry.id   AF-A0A383BU96-F1
#
_cell.length_a   1.000
_cell.length_b   1.000
_cell.length_c   1.000
_cell.angle_alpha   90.00
_cell.angle_beta   90.00
_cell.angle_gamma   90.00
#
_symmetry.space_group_name_H-M   'P 1'
#
loop_
_entity.id
_entity.type
_entity.pdbx_description
1 polymer ?
#
loop_
_entity_poly.entity_id
_entity_poly.type
_entity_poly.pdbx_seq_one_letter_code
_entity_poly.pdbx_strand_id
1 'polypeptide(L)'
;QATSDSVIISLTGISPAGAGSSYVASLVSADGETTLELGTASVNLPVVHGVVQGTGTMDLVFDSGSANYDGANLLASFSRIKITKEPAGTAIYSDALPGDAVDEIRAMLDDIVSLNSALDTAITSAQSAQAESDTDGINSHINEVVAAIAGVGSLSDSINAHAVAAGGAATDESGITDGATGIAAMTSNINGWTAAVKTTSEDDILSQSSAVVAQIFVDKVVNDLSAARNGWDADNSGSVDATA
;
A
#
# COMPACT_ATOMS: atom_id res chain seq x y z
N GLN A 1 1.57 -11.13 -2.93
CA GLN A 1 2.25 -10.06 -3.69
C GLN A 1 3.54 -9.77 -2.94
N ALA A 2 4.70 -9.76 -3.60
CA ALA A 2 5.92 -9.30 -2.94
C ALA A 2 5.75 -7.80 -2.72
N THR A 3 5.69 -7.37 -1.45
CA THR A 3 5.82 -5.97 -1.08
C THR A 3 7.14 -5.49 -1.67
N SER A 4 7.09 -4.64 -2.70
CA SER A 4 8.30 -3.99 -3.22
C SER A 4 8.56 -2.77 -2.35
N ASP A 5 8.71 -3.01 -1.05
CA ASP A 5 8.96 -1.94 -0.09
C ASP A 5 10.40 -1.48 -0.28
N SER A 6 10.61 -0.19 -0.12
CA SER A 6 11.94 0.40 -0.18
C SER A 6 12.09 1.45 0.90
N VAL A 7 13.33 1.65 1.33
CA VAL A 7 13.71 2.71 2.25
C VAL A 7 14.77 3.55 1.56
N ILE A 8 14.53 4.85 1.53
CA ILE A 8 15.46 5.85 1.01
C ILE A 8 15.85 6.74 2.18
N ILE A 9 17.14 6.80 2.46
CA ILE A 9 17.72 7.68 3.47
C ILE A 9 18.58 8.70 2.75
N SER A 10 18.23 9.97 2.91
CA SER A 10 18.99 11.10 2.36
C SER A 10 19.31 12.08 3.47
N LEU A 11 20.60 12.25 3.75
CA LEU A 11 21.10 13.16 4.78
C LEU A 11 22.04 14.18 4.17
N THR A 12 22.00 15.39 4.71
CA THR A 12 22.85 16.50 4.27
C THR A 12 23.57 17.12 5.45
N GLY A 13 24.70 17.78 5.19
CA GLY A 13 25.50 18.42 6.24
C GLY A 13 26.27 17.43 7.12
N ILE A 14 26.48 16.20 6.66
CA ILE A 14 27.21 15.17 7.40
C ILE A 14 28.70 15.24 7.05
N SER A 15 29.56 15.20 8.06
CA SER A 15 31.02 15.10 7.89
C SER A 15 31.42 13.67 7.50
N PRO A 16 32.50 13.47 6.74
CA PRO A 16 32.99 12.12 6.44
C PRO A 16 33.29 11.33 7.71
N ALA A 17 33.08 10.02 7.65
CA ALA A 17 33.56 9.13 8.69
C ALA A 17 35.09 9.29 8.81
N GLY A 18 35.59 9.27 10.04
CA GLY A 18 37.03 9.34 10.30
C GLY A 18 37.76 8.12 9.71
N ALA A 19 39.07 8.22 9.55
CA ALA A 19 39.87 7.10 9.05
C ALA A 19 39.63 5.82 9.88
N GLY A 20 39.32 4.71 9.21
CA GLY A 20 39.00 3.44 9.86
C GLY A 20 37.58 3.34 10.42
N SER A 21 36.71 4.32 10.14
CA SER A 21 35.30 4.28 10.49
C SER A 21 34.39 4.31 9.26
N SER A 22 33.18 3.77 9.42
CA SER A 22 32.12 3.84 8.42
C SER A 22 30.80 4.21 9.08
N TYR A 23 29.90 4.81 8.30
CA TYR A 23 28.51 4.93 8.71
C TYR A 23 27.75 3.67 8.30
N VAL A 24 26.96 3.12 9.21
CA VAL A 24 26.08 1.97 8.95
C VAL A 24 24.65 2.42 9.21
N ALA A 25 23.78 2.23 8.23
CA ALA A 25 22.36 2.49 8.36
C ALA A 25 21.62 1.20 8.70
N SER A 26 20.69 1.28 9.63
CA SER A 26 19.84 0.17 10.01
C SER A 26 18.39 0.59 10.26
N LEU A 27 17.49 -0.35 10.01
CA LEU A 27 16.13 -0.32 10.51
C LEU A 27 16.09 -1.02 11.87
N VAL A 28 15.30 -0.48 12.78
CA VAL A 28 15.17 -0.96 14.15
C VAL A 28 13.70 -1.10 14.51
N SER A 29 13.35 -2.17 15.22
CA SER A 29 12.00 -2.39 15.74
C SER A 29 11.64 -1.35 16.80
N ALA A 30 10.34 -1.20 17.07
CA ALA A 30 9.84 -0.21 18.02
C ALA A 30 10.46 -0.41 19.44
N ASP A 31 10.58 -1.68 19.87
CA ASP A 31 11.19 -2.09 21.13
C ASP A 31 12.73 -2.03 21.15
N GLY A 32 13.37 -1.89 19.99
CA GLY A 32 14.83 -1.82 19.86
C GLY A 32 15.54 -3.17 19.81
N GLU A 33 14.82 -4.29 19.87
CA GLU A 33 15.40 -5.63 19.99
C GLU A 33 15.83 -6.21 18.64
N THR A 34 15.15 -5.84 17.56
CA THR A 34 15.43 -6.34 16.21
C THR A 34 16.06 -5.23 15.38
N THR A 35 17.16 -5.56 14.70
CA THR A 35 17.88 -4.63 13.81
C THR A 35 18.12 -5.30 12.47
N LEU A 36 17.80 -4.57 11.39
CA LEU A 36 18.13 -4.94 10.02
C LEU A 36 19.14 -3.95 9.46
N GLU A 37 20.33 -4.41 9.11
CA GLU A 37 21.36 -3.59 8.48
C GLU A 37 21.06 -3.38 6.99
N LEU A 38 20.94 -2.11 6.60
CA LEU A 38 20.69 -1.71 5.22
C LEU A 38 21.97 -1.58 4.41
N GLY A 39 23.10 -1.35 5.10
CA GLY A 39 24.43 -1.29 4.51
C GLY A 39 25.27 -0.15 5.03
N THR A 40 26.47 -0.04 4.46
CA THR A 40 27.40 1.06 4.75
C THR A 40 27.11 2.27 3.87
N ALA A 41 27.12 3.46 4.46
CA ALA A 41 26.85 4.70 3.76
C ALA A 41 28.11 5.56 3.66
N SER A 42 28.36 6.10 2.48
CA SER A 42 29.49 7.00 2.20
C SER A 42 29.02 8.44 2.10
N VAL A 43 29.85 9.37 2.56
CA VAL A 43 29.57 10.81 2.46
C VAL A 43 30.19 11.34 1.17
N ASN A 44 29.35 11.85 0.27
CA ASN A 44 29.77 12.55 -0.93
C ASN A 44 30.04 14.02 -0.61
N LEU A 45 31.31 14.45 -0.76
CA LEU A 45 31.73 15.82 -0.49
C LEU A 45 31.66 16.67 -1.77
N PRO A 46 30.86 17.75 -1.79
CA PRO A 46 30.86 18.64 -2.94
C PRO A 46 32.19 19.40 -3.06
N VAL A 47 32.53 19.77 -4.30
CA VAL A 47 33.65 20.66 -4.62
C VAL A 47 33.08 22.00 -5.09
N VAL A 48 33.33 23.07 -4.34
CA VAL A 48 32.87 24.42 -4.66
C VAL A 48 34.09 25.27 -4.97
N HIS A 49 34.16 25.81 -6.19
CA HIS A 49 35.31 26.60 -6.68
C HIS A 49 36.68 25.93 -6.49
N GLY A 50 36.75 24.60 -6.64
CA GLY A 50 37.98 23.83 -6.47
C GLY A 50 38.34 23.48 -5.01
N VAL A 51 37.49 23.82 -4.03
CA VAL A 51 37.66 23.47 -2.62
C VAL A 51 36.68 22.37 -2.22
N VAL A 52 37.21 21.24 -1.74
CA VAL A 52 36.41 20.14 -1.15
C VAL A 52 35.80 20.63 0.16
N GLN A 53 34.48 20.50 0.29
CA GLN A 53 33.77 20.93 1.50
C GLN A 53 34.03 19.98 2.69
N GLY A 54 33.88 20.48 3.91
CA GLY A 54 34.03 19.69 5.14
C GLY A 54 32.83 18.78 5.46
N THR A 55 31.68 19.04 4.83
CA THR A 55 30.43 18.29 4.99
C THR A 55 29.84 18.00 3.61
N GLY A 56 29.07 16.92 3.53
CA GLY A 56 28.50 16.43 2.29
C GLY A 56 27.11 15.86 2.43
N THR A 57 26.71 15.06 1.44
CA THR A 57 25.46 14.31 1.44
C THR A 57 25.73 12.82 1.60
N MET A 58 24.75 12.12 2.12
CA MET A 58 24.75 10.67 2.26
C MET A 58 23.39 10.19 1.76
N ASP A 59 23.42 9.31 0.77
CA ASP A 59 22.23 8.70 0.19
C ASP A 59 22.35 7.19 0.27
N LEU A 60 21.30 6.52 0.73
CA LEU A 60 21.21 5.08 0.80
C LEU A 60 19.81 4.65 0.35
N VAL A 61 19.77 3.69 -0.56
CA VAL A 61 18.55 3.04 -1.02
C VAL A 61 18.63 1.57 -0.62
N PHE A 62 17.59 1.10 0.05
CA PHE A 62 17.40 -0.31 0.38
C PHE A 62 16.09 -0.78 -0.22
N ASP A 63 16.15 -1.77 -1.10
CA ASP A 63 15.04 -2.24 -1.93
C ASP A 63 15.23 -3.71 -2.32
N SER A 64 14.41 -4.20 -3.25
CA SER A 64 14.45 -5.57 -3.74
C SER A 64 15.75 -5.98 -4.45
N GLY A 65 16.60 -5.03 -4.84
CA GLY A 65 17.94 -5.29 -5.38
C GLY A 65 19.01 -5.42 -4.30
N SER A 66 18.68 -5.15 -3.04
CA SER A 66 19.63 -5.11 -1.93
C SER A 66 19.90 -6.50 -1.36
N ALA A 67 21.17 -6.80 -1.03
CA ALA A 67 21.61 -8.14 -0.64
C ALA A 67 20.92 -8.70 0.62
N ASN A 68 20.47 -7.82 1.53
CA ASN A 68 19.81 -8.20 2.78
C ASN A 68 18.28 -8.04 2.73
N TYR A 69 17.70 -7.77 1.57
CA TYR A 69 16.25 -7.70 1.43
C TYR A 69 15.68 -9.10 1.22
N ASP A 70 14.82 -9.55 2.14
CA ASP A 70 14.21 -10.87 2.13
C ASP A 70 12.80 -10.88 1.52
N GLY A 71 12.29 -9.72 1.09
CA GLY A 71 10.94 -9.55 0.57
C GLY A 71 9.88 -9.31 1.64
N ALA A 72 10.24 -9.27 2.93
CA ALA A 72 9.30 -8.96 4.00
C ALA A 72 8.89 -7.49 3.97
N ASN A 73 7.65 -7.22 4.41
CA ASN A 73 7.19 -5.87 4.66
C ASN A 73 8.04 -5.24 5.78
N LEU A 74 8.76 -4.17 5.44
CA LEU A 74 9.70 -3.54 6.37
C LEU A 74 8.96 -2.86 7.54
N LEU A 75 7.82 -2.24 7.27
CA LEU A 75 7.02 -1.55 8.28
C LEU A 75 6.32 -2.52 9.25
N ALA A 76 6.17 -3.80 8.87
CA ALA A 76 5.66 -4.83 9.76
C ALA A 76 6.59 -5.05 10.98
N SER A 77 7.91 -4.90 10.79
CA SER A 77 8.91 -5.20 11.84
C SER A 77 9.65 -3.97 12.34
N PHE A 78 9.76 -2.92 11.53
CA PHE A 78 10.63 -1.78 11.80
C PHE A 78 9.88 -0.44 11.69
N SER A 79 10.18 0.47 12.61
CA SER A 79 9.60 1.83 12.62
C SER A 79 10.63 2.93 12.90
N ARG A 80 11.87 2.54 13.17
CA ARG A 80 12.97 3.46 13.50
C ARG A 80 14.11 3.28 12.52
N ILE A 81 14.66 4.39 12.07
CA ILE A 81 15.94 4.44 11.37
C ILE A 81 17.04 4.79 12.37
N LYS A 82 18.21 4.17 12.21
CA LYS A 82 19.38 4.46 13.03
C LYS A 82 20.61 4.47 12.14
N ILE A 83 21.49 5.45 12.37
CA ILE A 83 22.81 5.49 11.74
C ILE A 83 23.86 5.51 12.83
N THR A 84 24.75 4.53 12.78
CA THR A 84 25.88 4.42 13.69
C THR A 84 27.18 4.69 12.98
N LYS A 85 28.17 5.16 13.74
CA LYS A 85 29.57 5.23 13.33
C LYS A 85 30.31 4.03 13.88
N GLU A 86 30.67 3.11 12.99
CA GLU A 86 31.40 1.88 13.34
C GLU A 86 32.92 2.08 13.27
N PRO A 87 33.72 1.31 14.05
CA PRO A 87 33.32 0.23 14.99
C PRO A 87 32.94 0.75 16.39
N ALA A 88 32.82 2.07 16.57
CA ALA A 88 32.52 2.66 17.88
C ALA A 88 31.06 2.45 18.31
N GLY A 89 30.18 1.93 17.45
CA GLY A 89 28.74 1.74 17.72
C GLY A 89 27.98 3.01 18.06
N THR A 90 28.55 4.19 17.82
CA THR A 90 27.98 5.46 18.29
C THR A 90 26.87 5.90 17.34
N ALA A 91 25.63 6.02 17.86
CA ALA A 91 24.52 6.55 17.10
C ALA A 91 24.77 8.03 16.79
N ILE A 92 24.82 8.38 15.51
CA ILE A 92 24.97 9.77 15.04
C ILE A 92 23.64 10.38 14.61
N TYR A 93 22.68 9.52 14.27
CA TYR A 93 21.34 9.92 13.90
C TYR A 93 20.38 8.78 14.22
N SER A 94 19.18 9.12 14.66
CA SER A 94 18.09 8.19 14.86
C SER A 94 16.79 8.96 14.72
N ASP A 95 15.82 8.34 14.07
CA ASP A 95 14.48 8.90 13.93
C ASP A 95 13.46 7.77 13.89
N ALA A 96 12.23 8.04 14.28
CA ALA A 96 11.19 7.01 14.36
C ALA A 96 9.83 7.58 13.98
N LEU A 97 9.09 6.79 13.21
CA LEU A 97 7.68 7.05 12.99
C LEU A 97 6.92 6.96 14.34
N PRO A 98 5.90 7.81 14.55
CA PRO A 98 5.04 7.71 15.73
C PRO A 98 4.42 6.31 15.84
N GLY A 99 4.52 5.69 17.03
CA GLY A 99 4.07 4.32 17.25
C GLY A 99 2.60 4.12 16.90
N ASP A 100 1.73 5.02 17.36
CA ASP A 100 0.31 5.00 17.06
C ASP A 100 0.04 5.05 15.54
N ALA A 101 0.79 5.87 14.78
CA ALA A 101 0.65 5.93 13.33
C ALA A 101 1.05 4.61 12.65
N VAL A 102 2.10 3.95 13.14
CA VAL A 102 2.55 2.66 12.62
C VAL A 102 1.50 1.57 12.88
N ASP A 103 0.89 1.56 14.05
CA ASP A 103 -0.14 0.58 14.40
C ASP A 103 -1.38 0.74 13.52
N GLU A 104 -1.82 1.97 13.27
CA GLU A 104 -2.92 2.28 12.35
C GLU A 104 -2.59 1.86 10.90
N ILE A 105 -1.36 2.12 10.42
CA ILE A 105 -0.95 1.68 9.07
C ILE A 105 -0.94 0.15 8.96
N ARG A 106 -0.52 -0.57 10.00
CA ARG A 106 -0.54 -2.04 10.00
C ARG A 106 -1.96 -2.60 9.95
N ALA A 107 -2.86 -2.06 10.77
CA ALA A 107 -4.28 -2.44 10.74
C ALA A 107 -4.91 -2.16 9.37
N MET A 108 -4.60 -1.01 8.76
CA MET A 108 -5.00 -0.67 7.41
C MET A 108 -4.53 -1.70 6.37
N LEU A 109 -3.27 -2.16 6.47
CA LEU A 109 -2.72 -3.17 5.55
C LEU A 109 -3.44 -4.52 5.69
N ASP A 110 -3.80 -4.92 6.91
CA ASP A 110 -4.59 -6.14 7.15
C ASP A 110 -6.00 -6.04 6.57
N ASP A 111 -6.64 -4.87 6.69
CA ASP A 111 -7.94 -4.60 6.07
C ASP A 111 -7.85 -4.60 4.54
N ILE A 112 -6.78 -4.05 3.95
CA ILE A 112 -6.54 -4.10 2.49
C ILE A 112 -6.43 -5.54 2.00
N VAL A 113 -5.75 -6.42 2.74
CA VAL A 113 -5.66 -7.86 2.40
C VAL A 113 -7.05 -8.49 2.42
N SER A 114 -7.85 -8.19 3.43
CA SER A 114 -9.22 -8.70 3.58
C SER A 114 -10.15 -8.19 2.47
N LEU A 115 -10.07 -6.90 2.15
CA LEU A 115 -10.82 -6.25 1.06
C LEU A 115 -10.50 -6.92 -0.28
N ASN A 116 -9.22 -7.09 -0.59
CA ASN A 116 -8.77 -7.74 -1.81
C ASN A 116 -9.27 -9.19 -1.91
N SER A 117 -9.23 -9.95 -0.82
CA SER A 117 -9.76 -11.31 -0.79
C SER A 117 -11.26 -11.37 -1.05
N ALA A 118 -12.03 -10.41 -0.54
CA ALA A 118 -13.48 -10.33 -0.78
C ALA A 118 -13.79 -9.99 -2.24
N LEU A 119 -13.07 -9.01 -2.81
CA LEU A 119 -13.20 -8.63 -4.22
C LEU A 119 -12.77 -9.76 -5.16
N ASP A 120 -11.68 -10.47 -4.88
CA ASP A 120 -11.21 -11.61 -5.68
C ASP A 120 -12.23 -12.77 -5.68
N THR A 121 -12.89 -12.99 -4.53
CA THR A 121 -14.00 -13.96 -4.42
C THR A 121 -15.19 -13.53 -5.27
N ALA A 122 -15.61 -12.26 -5.17
CA ALA A 122 -16.71 -11.73 -5.96
C ALA A 122 -16.42 -11.79 -7.47
N ILE A 123 -15.21 -11.45 -7.91
CA ILE A 123 -14.79 -11.55 -9.31
C ILE A 123 -14.90 -12.99 -9.82
N THR A 124 -14.42 -13.95 -9.02
CA THR A 124 -14.47 -15.37 -9.37
C THR A 124 -15.91 -15.87 -9.53
N SER A 125 -16.82 -15.49 -8.61
CA SER A 125 -18.24 -15.82 -8.73
C SER A 125 -18.89 -15.13 -9.94
N ALA A 126 -18.57 -13.86 -10.21
CA ALA A 126 -19.10 -13.15 -11.37
C ALA A 126 -18.65 -13.78 -12.70
N GLN A 127 -17.40 -14.23 -12.80
CA GLN A 127 -16.89 -14.97 -13.94
C GLN A 127 -17.54 -16.35 -14.09
N SER A 128 -17.92 -16.98 -12.98
CA SER A 128 -18.68 -18.24 -13.01
C SER A 128 -20.09 -18.00 -13.56
N ALA A 129 -20.77 -16.93 -13.11
CA ALA A 129 -22.03 -16.48 -13.71
C ALA A 129 -21.87 -16.14 -15.21
N GLN A 130 -20.68 -15.69 -15.63
CA GLN A 130 -20.40 -15.38 -17.04
C GLN A 130 -20.45 -16.60 -17.96
N ALA A 131 -20.12 -17.77 -17.42
CA ALA A 131 -20.04 -19.03 -18.15
C ALA A 131 -21.37 -19.79 -18.20
N GLU A 132 -22.38 -19.34 -17.45
CA GLU A 132 -23.69 -19.99 -17.38
C GLU A 132 -24.54 -19.71 -18.62
N SER A 133 -25.48 -20.62 -18.90
CA SER A 133 -26.35 -20.52 -20.08
C SER A 133 -27.84 -20.31 -19.76
N ASP A 134 -28.18 -20.37 -18.48
CA ASP A 134 -29.53 -20.20 -17.97
C ASP A 134 -29.56 -19.27 -16.76
N THR A 135 -30.75 -18.75 -16.46
CA THR A 135 -30.95 -17.80 -15.37
C THR A 135 -30.75 -18.40 -13.99
N ASP A 136 -30.94 -19.71 -13.82
CA ASP A 136 -30.83 -20.34 -12.50
C ASP A 136 -29.36 -20.42 -12.08
N GLY A 137 -28.48 -20.83 -13.00
CA GLY A 137 -27.03 -20.82 -12.82
C GLY A 137 -26.49 -19.41 -12.61
N ILE A 138 -26.88 -18.46 -13.48
CA ILE A 138 -26.51 -17.04 -13.34
C ILE A 138 -26.90 -16.51 -11.97
N ASN A 139 -28.16 -16.71 -11.56
CA ASN A 139 -28.67 -16.20 -10.29
C ASN A 139 -27.97 -16.84 -9.09
N SER A 140 -27.61 -18.12 -9.14
CA SER A 140 -26.86 -18.78 -8.08
C SER A 140 -25.53 -18.07 -7.82
N HIS A 141 -24.73 -17.86 -8.88
CA HIS A 141 -23.43 -17.21 -8.76
C HIS A 141 -23.52 -15.71 -8.46
N ILE A 142 -24.55 -15.02 -8.96
CA ILE A 142 -24.76 -13.60 -8.61
C ILE A 142 -25.16 -13.43 -7.14
N ASN A 143 -25.88 -14.37 -6.53
CA ASN A 143 -26.08 -14.35 -5.08
C ASN A 143 -24.76 -14.52 -4.30
N GLU A 144 -23.81 -15.32 -4.81
CA GLU A 144 -22.47 -15.43 -4.23
C GLU A 144 -21.68 -14.11 -4.36
N VAL A 145 -21.81 -13.41 -5.50
CA VAL A 145 -21.23 -12.06 -5.69
C VAL A 145 -21.76 -11.11 -4.62
N VAL A 146 -23.09 -11.02 -4.46
CA VAL A 146 -23.73 -10.13 -3.47
C VAL A 146 -23.28 -10.47 -2.05
N ALA A 147 -23.16 -11.76 -1.72
CA ALA A 147 -22.67 -12.21 -0.43
C ALA A 147 -21.20 -11.82 -0.19
N ALA A 148 -20.33 -12.00 -1.19
CA ALA A 148 -18.91 -11.67 -1.10
C ALA A 148 -18.66 -10.17 -0.92
N ILE A 149 -19.43 -9.32 -1.61
CA ILE A 149 -19.29 -7.86 -1.50
C ILE A 149 -19.95 -7.24 -0.26
N ALA A 150 -20.74 -8.00 0.51
CA ALA A 150 -21.50 -7.46 1.63
C ALA A 150 -20.62 -6.79 2.71
N GLY A 151 -19.37 -7.24 2.86
CA GLY A 151 -18.40 -6.67 3.81
C GLY A 151 -17.44 -5.63 3.23
N VAL A 152 -17.42 -5.46 1.90
CA VAL A 152 -16.43 -4.61 1.21
C VAL A 152 -16.56 -3.14 1.64
N GLY A 153 -17.80 -2.63 1.77
CA GLY A 153 -18.03 -1.25 2.22
C GLY A 153 -17.48 -0.99 3.62
N SER A 154 -17.72 -1.90 4.56
CA SER A 154 -17.19 -1.77 5.93
C SER A 154 -15.66 -1.84 5.98
N LEU A 155 -15.04 -2.71 5.18
CA LEU A 155 -13.58 -2.79 5.07
C LEU A 155 -13.00 -1.51 4.46
N SER A 156 -13.61 -1.00 3.39
CA SER A 156 -13.23 0.26 2.76
C SER A 156 -13.30 1.44 3.73
N ASP A 157 -14.38 1.54 4.51
CA ASP A 157 -14.54 2.58 5.53
C ASP A 157 -13.51 2.43 6.67
N SER A 158 -13.19 1.21 7.07
CA SER A 158 -12.15 0.90 8.07
C SER A 158 -10.76 1.31 7.60
N ILE A 159 -10.40 0.99 6.34
CA ILE A 159 -9.15 1.40 5.70
C ILE A 159 -9.01 2.92 5.75
N ASN A 160 -10.07 3.66 5.38
CA ASN A 160 -10.05 5.11 5.44
C ASN A 160 -9.92 5.64 6.88
N ALA A 161 -10.61 5.02 7.84
CA ALA A 161 -10.53 5.41 9.25
C ALA A 161 -9.11 5.24 9.80
N HIS A 162 -8.45 4.11 9.51
CA HIS A 162 -7.07 3.86 9.88
C HIS A 162 -6.10 4.86 9.21
N ALA A 163 -6.30 5.17 7.93
CA ALA A 163 -5.50 6.16 7.22
C ALA A 163 -5.58 7.56 7.88
N VAL A 164 -6.80 8.01 8.21
CA VAL A 164 -7.04 9.28 8.90
C VAL A 164 -6.42 9.29 10.30
N ALA A 165 -6.57 8.19 11.05
CA ALA A 165 -5.98 8.05 12.38
C ALA A 165 -4.44 8.10 12.33
N ALA A 166 -3.83 7.41 11.37
CA ALA A 166 -2.39 7.46 11.15
C ALA A 166 -1.89 8.89 10.84
N GLY A 167 -2.58 9.61 9.95
CA GLY A 167 -2.27 11.01 9.65
C GLY A 167 -2.42 11.93 10.86
N GLY A 168 -3.44 11.69 11.70
CA GLY A 168 -3.62 12.44 12.95
C GLY A 168 -2.55 12.15 14.01
N ALA A 169 -2.03 10.93 14.05
CA ALA A 169 -0.95 10.52 14.95
C ALA A 169 0.45 10.98 14.49
N ALA A 170 0.61 11.28 13.20
CA ALA A 170 1.88 11.70 12.61
C ALA A 170 1.77 13.07 11.91
N THR A 171 1.37 14.10 12.64
CA THR A 171 1.13 15.46 12.09
C THR A 171 2.36 16.10 11.45
N ASP A 172 3.56 15.72 11.88
CA ASP A 172 4.82 16.23 11.34
C ASP A 172 5.30 15.43 10.11
N GLU A 173 4.63 14.30 9.80
CA GLU A 173 4.94 13.43 8.67
C GLU A 173 4.01 13.70 7.48
N SER A 174 4.38 14.70 6.68
CA SER A 174 3.64 15.10 5.47
C SER A 174 3.30 13.92 4.54
N GLY A 175 4.21 12.95 4.39
CA GLY A 175 3.95 11.77 3.56
C GLY A 175 2.79 10.89 4.06
N ILE A 176 2.58 10.79 5.38
CA ILE A 176 1.47 10.01 5.96
C ILE A 176 0.16 10.79 5.80
N THR A 177 0.17 12.09 6.06
CA THR A 177 -1.02 12.95 5.95
C THR A 177 -1.51 13.11 4.50
N ASP A 178 -0.59 13.28 3.54
CA ASP A 178 -0.91 13.31 2.11
C ASP A 178 -1.43 11.94 1.64
N GLY A 179 -0.80 10.85 2.09
CA GLY A 179 -1.23 9.48 1.80
C GLY A 179 -2.67 9.20 2.25
N ALA A 180 -3.07 9.67 3.43
CA ALA A 180 -4.42 9.52 3.95
C ALA A 180 -5.49 10.15 3.04
N THR A 181 -5.18 11.30 2.41
CA THR A 181 -6.09 11.95 1.46
C THR A 181 -6.28 11.12 0.20
N GLY A 182 -5.20 10.54 -0.34
CA GLY A 182 -5.27 9.64 -1.49
C GLY A 182 -6.08 8.38 -1.20
N ILE A 183 -5.91 7.81 0.00
CA ILE A 183 -6.67 6.64 0.44
C ILE A 183 -8.16 6.94 0.53
N ALA A 184 -8.55 8.09 1.07
CA ALA A 184 -9.95 8.49 1.16
C ALA A 184 -10.66 8.53 -0.22
N ALA A 185 -9.95 9.00 -1.26
CA ALA A 185 -10.47 8.99 -2.62
C ALA A 185 -10.64 7.55 -3.15
N MET A 186 -9.63 6.69 -2.95
CA MET A 186 -9.68 5.28 -3.37
C MET A 186 -10.83 4.52 -2.70
N THR A 187 -10.99 4.64 -1.39
CA THR A 187 -12.05 3.95 -0.63
C THR A 187 -13.45 4.45 -1.03
N SER A 188 -13.59 5.74 -1.33
CA SER A 188 -14.82 6.29 -1.90
C SER A 188 -15.16 5.67 -3.25
N ASN A 189 -14.19 5.52 -4.14
CA ASN A 189 -14.41 4.91 -5.45
C ASN A 189 -14.77 3.43 -5.33
N ILE A 190 -14.06 2.67 -4.48
CA ILE A 190 -14.36 1.26 -4.15
C ILE A 190 -15.82 1.12 -3.69
N ASN A 191 -16.28 1.99 -2.79
CA ASN A 191 -17.66 2.00 -2.32
C ASN A 191 -18.65 2.29 -3.46
N GLY A 192 -18.32 3.22 -4.35
CA GLY A 192 -19.13 3.55 -5.54
C GLY A 192 -19.31 2.38 -6.49
N TRP A 193 -18.21 1.73 -6.90
CA TRP A 193 -18.26 0.56 -7.79
C TRP A 193 -18.97 -0.62 -7.13
N THR A 194 -18.70 -0.88 -5.85
CA THR A 194 -19.34 -1.98 -5.11
C THR A 194 -20.84 -1.77 -4.96
N ALA A 195 -21.28 -0.52 -4.72
CA ALA A 195 -22.70 -0.19 -4.71
C ALA A 195 -23.35 -0.41 -6.08
N ALA A 196 -22.68 -0.02 -7.17
CA ALA A 196 -23.15 -0.27 -8.53
C ALA A 196 -23.24 -1.77 -8.85
N VAL A 197 -22.28 -2.59 -8.41
CA VAL A 197 -22.33 -4.06 -8.53
C VAL A 197 -23.55 -4.60 -7.82
N LYS A 198 -23.79 -4.18 -6.57
CA LYS A 198 -24.94 -4.64 -5.79
C LYS A 198 -26.26 -4.30 -6.49
N THR A 199 -26.45 -3.04 -6.88
CA THR A 199 -27.65 -2.60 -7.60
C THR A 199 -27.84 -3.36 -8.90
N THR A 200 -26.80 -3.49 -9.73
CA THR A 200 -26.89 -4.23 -11.00
C THR A 200 -27.25 -5.71 -10.75
N SER A 201 -26.67 -6.32 -9.72
CA SER A 201 -26.93 -7.71 -9.34
C SER A 201 -28.39 -7.91 -8.90
N GLU A 202 -28.86 -7.10 -7.95
CA GLU A 202 -30.18 -7.26 -7.35
C GLU A 202 -31.32 -6.82 -8.30
N ASP A 203 -31.15 -5.69 -8.99
CA ASP A 203 -32.22 -5.08 -9.77
C ASP A 203 -32.25 -5.56 -11.22
N ASP A 204 -31.09 -5.73 -11.87
CA ASP A 204 -31.00 -5.99 -13.31
C ASP A 204 -30.75 -7.46 -13.68
N ILE A 205 -30.10 -8.23 -12.79
CA ILE A 205 -29.79 -9.66 -13.02
C ILE A 205 -30.81 -10.58 -12.34
N LEU A 206 -30.93 -10.52 -11.01
CA LEU A 206 -31.75 -11.48 -10.25
C LEU A 206 -33.25 -11.41 -10.60
N SER A 207 -33.73 -10.26 -11.10
CA SER A 207 -35.10 -10.07 -11.56
C SER A 207 -35.35 -10.55 -13.00
N GLN A 208 -34.28 -10.92 -13.72
CA GLN A 208 -34.33 -11.14 -15.15
C GLN A 208 -34.82 -12.54 -15.53
N SER A 209 -35.64 -12.60 -16.58
CA SER A 209 -36.16 -13.88 -17.11
C SER A 209 -35.43 -14.37 -18.37
N SER A 210 -34.63 -13.50 -18.99
CA SER A 210 -33.81 -13.84 -20.14
C SER A 210 -32.34 -13.97 -19.74
N ALA A 211 -31.78 -15.18 -19.87
CA ALA A 211 -30.36 -15.43 -19.63
C ALA A 211 -29.46 -14.52 -20.47
N VAL A 212 -29.81 -14.29 -21.74
CA VAL A 212 -29.06 -13.40 -22.65
C VAL A 212 -29.02 -11.96 -22.14
N VAL A 213 -30.14 -11.45 -21.60
CA VAL A 213 -30.19 -10.10 -21.04
C VAL A 213 -29.43 -10.04 -19.72
N ALA A 214 -29.61 -11.03 -18.85
CA ALA A 214 -28.86 -11.14 -17.60
C ALA A 214 -27.34 -11.13 -17.85
N GLN A 215 -26.88 -11.82 -18.90
CA GLN A 215 -25.46 -11.90 -19.26
C GLN A 215 -24.82 -10.53 -19.54
N ILE A 216 -25.55 -9.61 -20.19
CA ILE A 216 -25.07 -8.25 -20.45
C ILE A 216 -24.75 -7.52 -19.14
N PHE A 217 -25.58 -7.73 -18.12
CA PHE A 217 -25.38 -7.13 -16.81
C PHE A 217 -24.31 -7.85 -15.99
N VAL A 218 -24.14 -9.17 -16.17
CA VAL A 218 -23.02 -9.92 -15.60
C VAL A 218 -21.68 -9.35 -16.10
N ASP A 219 -21.56 -9.06 -17.40
CA ASP A 219 -20.34 -8.45 -17.96
C ASP A 219 -20.04 -7.08 -17.31
N LYS A 220 -21.08 -6.28 -17.05
CA LYS A 220 -20.94 -5.02 -16.32
C LYS A 220 -20.46 -5.25 -14.88
N VAL A 221 -21.02 -6.22 -14.17
CA VAL A 221 -20.60 -6.59 -12.80
C VAL A 221 -19.11 -6.98 -12.77
N VAL A 222 -18.64 -7.77 -13.73
CA VAL A 222 -17.21 -8.15 -13.83
C VAL A 222 -16.32 -6.91 -14.01
N ASN A 223 -16.73 -5.97 -14.86
CA ASN A 223 -15.97 -4.73 -15.08
C ASN A 223 -15.94 -3.84 -13.84
N ASP A 224 -17.08 -3.64 -13.18
CA ASP A 224 -17.17 -2.80 -11.98
C ASP A 224 -16.38 -3.43 -10.81
N LEU A 225 -16.41 -4.75 -10.63
CA LEU A 225 -15.57 -5.44 -9.64
C LEU A 225 -14.07 -5.32 -9.96
N SER A 226 -13.71 -5.43 -11.24
CA SER A 226 -12.31 -5.25 -11.68
C SER A 226 -11.82 -3.83 -11.43
N ALA A 227 -12.69 -2.82 -11.64
CA ALA A 227 -12.43 -1.43 -11.32
C ALA A 227 -12.32 -1.20 -9.81
N ALA A 228 -13.18 -1.81 -8.99
CA ALA A 228 -13.05 -1.77 -7.53
C ALA A 228 -11.73 -2.38 -7.05
N ARG A 229 -11.26 -3.44 -7.70
CA ARG A 229 -10.06 -4.18 -7.28
C ARG A 229 -8.75 -3.54 -7.69
N ASN A 230 -8.71 -2.97 -8.89
CA ASN A 230 -7.47 -2.48 -9.50
C ASN A 230 -7.49 -0.97 -9.72
N GLY A 231 -8.63 -0.31 -9.48
CA GLY A 231 -8.89 1.03 -9.96
C GLY A 231 -9.28 1.09 -11.43
N TRP A 232 -9.79 2.24 -11.86
CA TRP A 232 -10.21 2.49 -13.24
C TRP A 232 -9.15 3.32 -13.96
N ASP A 233 -8.41 2.70 -14.88
CA ASP A 233 -7.50 3.36 -15.82
C ASP A 233 -8.29 3.76 -17.08
N ALA A 234 -9.00 4.89 -17.01
CA ALA A 234 -9.94 5.31 -18.06
C ALA A 234 -9.24 5.60 -19.40
N ASP A 235 -7.98 6.02 -19.34
CA ASP A 235 -7.19 6.41 -20.50
C ASP A 235 -6.18 5.33 -20.93
N ASN A 236 -6.18 4.18 -20.23
CA ASN A 236 -5.32 3.04 -20.48
C ASN A 236 -3.82 3.41 -20.43
N SER A 237 -3.47 4.39 -19.58
CA SER A 237 -2.14 4.94 -19.40
C SER A 237 -1.22 4.02 -18.59
N GLY A 238 -1.76 2.99 -17.95
CA GLY A 238 -1.08 2.16 -16.96
C GLY A 238 -1.02 2.81 -15.57
N SER A 239 -1.68 3.96 -15.38
CA SER A 239 -1.82 4.64 -14.10
C SER A 239 -3.30 4.79 -13.77
N VAL A 240 -3.70 4.33 -12.59
CA VAL A 240 -5.05 4.52 -12.08
C VAL A 240 -5.08 5.92 -11.46
N ASP A 241 -5.84 6.82 -12.06
CA ASP A 241 -6.04 8.14 -11.47
C ASP A 241 -7.00 8.03 -10.28
N ALA A 242 -6.73 8.77 -9.20
CA ALA A 242 -7.56 8.73 -7.99
C ALA A 242 -8.96 9.36 -8.22
N THR A 243 -9.15 10.01 -9.36
CA THR A 243 -10.40 10.63 -9.79
C THR A 243 -10.93 9.92 -11.04
N ALA A 244 -11.87 9.00 -10.84
CA ALA A 244 -12.81 8.58 -11.88
C ALA A 244 -14.01 9.54 -11.91
#